data_AF-A0A2D0ALV0-F1
#
_entry.id   AF-A0A2D0ALV0-F1
#
_cell.length_a   1.000
_cell.length_b   1.000
_cell.length_c   1.000
_cell.angle_alpha   90.00
_cell.angle_beta   90.00
_cell.angle_gamma   90.00
#
_symmetry.space_group_name_H-M   'P 1'
#
loop_
_entity.id
_entity.type
_entity.pdbx_description
1 polymer ?
#
loop_
_entity_poly.entity_id
_entity_poly.type
_entity_poly.pdbx_seq_one_letter_code
_entity_poly.pdbx_strand_id
1 'polypeptide(L)'
;MTTMDITPGEFRELTADEIDLVSGGWNMEAAIVGGWTGAISTGIAGGIGGAVAGPGAGVGFALGFIGGGIGGFIAGGMVHDPKEFMCMKT
;
A
#
# COMPACT_ATOMS: atom_id res chain seq x y z
N MET A 1 7.47 27.28 2.18
CA MET A 1 8.67 26.86 2.95
C MET A 1 8.55 27.46 4.33
N THR A 2 7.86 26.77 5.24
CA THR A 2 7.75 27.14 6.65
C THR A 2 8.94 26.52 7.37
N THR A 3 9.90 27.35 7.75
CA THR A 3 11.03 26.95 8.59
C THR A 3 10.47 26.59 9.96
N MET A 4 10.50 25.30 10.32
CA MET A 4 10.22 24.87 11.69
C MET A 4 11.38 25.32 12.57
N ASP A 5 11.20 26.42 13.31
CA ASP A 5 12.08 26.80 14.42
C ASP A 5 11.91 25.75 15.53
N ILE A 6 12.79 24.76 15.55
CA ILE A 6 12.88 23.78 16.63
C ILE A 6 14.01 24.23 17.55
N THR A 7 13.66 24.94 18.62
CA THR A 7 14.59 25.22 19.71
C THR A 7 14.94 23.91 20.41
N PRO A 8 16.22 23.48 20.47
CA PRO A 8 16.58 22.22 21.09
C PRO A 8 16.29 22.27 22.60
N GLY A 9 15.36 21.43 23.08
CA GLY A 9 15.06 21.26 24.51
C GLY A 9 13.66 21.70 24.96
N GLU A 10 12.85 22.30 24.07
CA GLU A 10 11.43 22.57 24.36
C GLU A 10 10.55 21.47 23.78
N PHE A 11 9.83 20.76 24.64
CA PHE A 11 8.75 19.86 24.23
C PHE A 11 7.50 20.71 23.98
N ARG A 12 7.12 20.89 22.72
CA ARG A 12 5.78 21.36 22.36
C ARG A 12 4.93 20.19 21.88
N GLU A 13 3.64 20.20 22.21
CA GLU A 13 2.71 19.23 21.62
C GLU A 13 2.66 19.45 20.11
N LEU A 14 2.78 18.36 19.34
CA LEU A 14 2.58 18.41 17.90
C LEU A 14 1.10 18.64 17.63
N THR A 15 0.80 19.50 16.66
CA THR A 15 -0.55 19.63 16.13
C THR A 15 -0.93 18.37 15.36
N ALA A 16 -2.23 18.06 15.25
CA ALA A 16 -2.71 16.86 14.55
C ALA A 16 -2.15 16.76 13.12
N ASP A 17 -2.03 17.89 12.42
CA ASP A 17 -1.48 17.97 11.07
C ASP A 17 0.03 17.63 11.04
N GLU A 18 0.79 18.04 12.06
CA GLU A 18 2.21 17.69 12.19
C GLU A 18 2.39 16.22 12.57
N ILE A 19 1.48 15.64 13.37
CA ILE A 19 1.46 14.21 13.68
C ILE A 19 1.15 13.40 12.41
N ASP A 20 0.21 13.85 11.59
CA ASP A 20 -0.16 13.18 10.34
C ASP A 20 0.98 13.26 9.31
N LEU A 21 1.67 14.41 9.26
CA LEU A 21 2.87 14.61 8.43
C LEU A 21 4.05 13.71 8.87
N VAL A 22 4.25 13.52 10.18
CA VAL A 22 5.32 12.67 10.72
C VAL A 22 4.97 11.18 10.65
N SER A 23 3.68 10.83 10.80
CA SER A 23 3.19 9.45 10.68
C SER A 23 3.00 9.00 9.22
N GLY A 24 3.20 9.91 8.27
CA GLY A 24 3.31 9.61 6.84
C GLY A 24 1.97 9.47 6.13
N GLY A 25 0.89 10.06 6.66
CA GLY A 25 -0.48 10.05 6.13
C GLY A 25 -0.92 8.73 5.51
N TRP A 26 -0.70 7.66 6.26
CA TRP A 26 -1.04 6.30 5.86
C TRP A 26 -2.56 6.15 5.71
N ASN A 27 -3.04 5.92 4.49
CA ASN A 27 -4.46 5.73 4.24
C ASN A 27 -4.84 4.25 4.35
N MET A 28 -5.44 3.85 5.48
CA MET A 28 -5.86 2.46 5.70
C MET A 28 -6.93 1.96 4.72
N GLU A 29 -7.83 2.83 4.26
CA GLU A 29 -8.87 2.43 3.30
C GLU A 29 -8.24 2.11 1.93
N ALA A 30 -7.35 2.98 1.46
CA ALA A 30 -6.58 2.76 0.24
C ALA A 30 -5.63 1.55 0.36
N ALA A 31 -5.03 1.32 1.54
CA ALA A 31 -4.22 0.14 1.83
C ALA A 31 -5.04 -1.15 1.68
N ILE A 32 -6.22 -1.22 2.26
CA ILE A 32 -7.06 -2.43 2.19
C ILE A 32 -7.51 -2.68 0.73
N VAL A 33 -7.95 -1.65 0.02
CA VAL A 33 -8.36 -1.75 -1.38
C VAL A 33 -7.19 -2.18 -2.28
N GLY A 34 -6.01 -1.56 -2.07
CA GLY A 34 -4.78 -1.89 -2.77
C GLY A 34 -4.34 -3.33 -2.49
N GLY A 35 -4.45 -3.78 -1.24
CA GLY A 35 -4.12 -5.15 -0.84
C GLY A 35 -5.00 -6.18 -1.52
N TRP A 36 -6.33 -6.00 -1.51
CA TRP A 36 -7.24 -6.90 -2.21
C TRP A 36 -7.01 -6.92 -3.72
N THR A 37 -6.82 -5.73 -4.32
CA THR A 37 -6.57 -5.61 -5.77
C THR A 37 -5.26 -6.27 -6.18
N GLY A 38 -4.21 -6.03 -5.40
CA GLY A 38 -2.90 -6.64 -5.58
C GLY A 38 -3.00 -8.16 -5.45
N ALA A 39 -3.59 -8.67 -4.36
CA ALA A 39 -3.72 -10.10 -4.11
C ALA A 39 -4.45 -10.85 -5.23
N ILE A 40 -5.58 -10.31 -5.71
CA ILE A 40 -6.36 -10.95 -6.77
C ILE A 40 -5.57 -10.96 -8.08
N SER A 41 -5.00 -9.82 -8.48
CA SER A 41 -4.30 -9.69 -9.77
C SER A 41 -3.05 -10.57 -9.85
N THR A 42 -2.21 -10.55 -8.81
CA THR A 42 -0.99 -11.37 -8.76
C THR A 42 -1.29 -12.82 -8.44
N GLY A 43 -2.34 -13.12 -7.68
CA GLY A 43 -2.82 -14.49 -7.46
C GLY A 43 -3.23 -15.13 -8.78
N ILE A 44 -4.03 -14.45 -9.60
CA ILE A 44 -4.40 -14.93 -10.93
C ILE A 44 -3.16 -15.10 -11.82
N ALA A 45 -2.27 -14.11 -11.88
CA ALA A 45 -1.05 -14.19 -12.68
C ALA A 45 -0.14 -15.34 -12.24
N GLY A 46 0.03 -15.52 -10.92
CA GLY A 46 0.81 -16.61 -10.35
C GLY A 46 0.17 -17.98 -10.59
N GLY A 47 -1.16 -18.08 -10.54
CA GLY A 47 -1.90 -19.30 -10.87
C GLY A 47 -1.75 -19.70 -12.33
N ILE A 48 -1.83 -18.74 -13.25
CA ILE A 48 -1.59 -18.96 -14.68
C ILE A 48 -0.13 -19.37 -14.92
N GLY A 49 0.84 -18.65 -14.35
CA GLY A 49 2.26 -19.00 -14.48
C GLY A 49 2.58 -20.38 -13.90
N GLY A 50 1.98 -20.71 -12.77
CA GLY A 50 2.09 -22.02 -12.12
C GLY A 50 1.45 -23.15 -12.93
N ALA A 51 0.38 -22.87 -13.69
CA ALA A 51 -0.26 -23.82 -14.61
C ALA A 51 0.55 -24.01 -15.90
N VAL A 52 1.18 -22.94 -16.41
CA VAL A 52 2.04 -22.99 -17.61
C VAL A 52 3.35 -23.72 -17.33
N ALA A 53 3.92 -23.54 -16.13
CA ALA A 53 5.17 -24.18 -15.73
C ALA A 53 5.02 -25.64 -15.23
N GLY A 54 3.78 -26.15 -15.07
CA GLY A 54 3.51 -27.52 -14.61
C GLY A 54 2.21 -27.62 -13.80
N PRO A 55 2.02 -28.68 -12.97
CA PRO A 55 0.83 -28.83 -12.12
C PRO A 55 0.87 -27.92 -10.87
N GLY A 56 1.41 -26.70 -11.00
CA GLY A 56 1.69 -25.77 -9.90
C GLY A 56 0.67 -24.65 -9.71
N ALA A 57 -0.47 -24.68 -10.40
CA ALA A 57 -1.44 -23.58 -10.44
C ALA A 57 -1.90 -23.11 -9.04
N GLY A 58 -2.17 -24.04 -8.12
CA GLY A 58 -2.59 -23.69 -6.76
C GLY A 58 -1.49 -23.03 -5.93
N VAL A 59 -0.23 -23.49 -6.09
CA VAL A 59 0.92 -22.93 -5.37
C VAL A 59 1.28 -21.55 -5.95
N GLY A 60 1.27 -21.43 -7.28
CA GLY A 60 1.48 -20.15 -7.95
C GLY A 60 0.41 -19.13 -7.59
N PHE A 61 -0.86 -19.55 -7.49
CA PHE A 61 -1.94 -18.69 -7.04
C PHE A 61 -1.73 -18.22 -5.59
N ALA A 62 -1.39 -19.13 -4.67
CA ALA A 62 -1.19 -18.78 -3.26
C ALA A 62 -0.03 -17.81 -3.06
N LEU A 63 1.12 -18.05 -3.71
CA LEU A 63 2.29 -17.17 -3.63
C LEU A 63 2.03 -15.82 -4.27
N GLY A 64 1.39 -15.81 -5.44
CA GLY A 64 0.95 -14.59 -6.09
C GLY A 64 0.03 -13.79 -5.20
N PHE A 65 -0.99 -14.43 -4.62
CA PHE A 65 -2.01 -13.77 -3.79
C PHE A 65 -1.41 -13.11 -2.56
N ILE A 66 -0.53 -13.81 -1.85
CA ILE A 66 0.14 -13.24 -0.66
C ILE A 66 1.10 -12.11 -1.05
N GLY A 67 1.93 -12.33 -2.08
CA GLY A 67 2.93 -11.34 -2.51
C GLY A 67 2.31 -10.04 -3.01
N GLY A 68 1.30 -10.12 -3.88
CA GLY A 68 0.60 -8.91 -4.35
C GLY A 68 -0.35 -8.33 -3.31
N GLY A 69 -0.85 -9.12 -2.37
CA GLY A 69 -1.62 -8.60 -1.23
C GLY A 69 -0.78 -7.66 -0.37
N ILE A 70 0.44 -8.08 -0.03
CA ILE A 70 1.36 -7.25 0.76
C ILE A 70 1.83 -6.04 -0.06
N GLY A 71 2.24 -6.25 -1.31
CA GLY A 71 2.68 -5.16 -2.18
C GLY A 71 1.60 -4.12 -2.45
N GLY A 72 0.37 -4.58 -2.71
CA GLY A 72 -0.79 -3.73 -2.91
C GLY A 72 -1.24 -3.01 -1.64
N PHE A 73 -1.11 -3.64 -0.47
CA PHE A 73 -1.43 -3.01 0.81
C PHE A 73 -0.47 -1.85 1.11
N ILE A 74 0.83 -2.07 0.87
CA ILE A 74 1.84 -1.05 1.07
C ILE A 74 1.66 0.07 0.04
N ALA A 75 1.53 -0.27 -1.24
CA ALA A 75 1.35 0.73 -2.30
C ALA A 75 0.08 1.56 -2.08
N GLY A 76 -1.03 0.93 -1.68
CA GLY A 76 -2.29 1.61 -1.39
C GLY A 76 -2.22 2.49 -0.15
N GLY A 77 -1.56 2.03 0.91
CA GLY A 77 -1.41 2.79 2.16
C GLY A 77 -0.53 4.02 2.02
N MET A 78 0.42 4.00 1.09
CA MET A 78 1.27 5.13 0.75
C MET A 78 0.56 6.21 -0.10
N VAL A 79 -0.64 5.94 -0.62
CA VAL A 79 -1.38 6.94 -1.41
C VAL A 79 -2.14 7.85 -0.44
N HIS A 80 -1.65 9.08 -0.31
CA HIS A 80 -2.24 10.12 0.55
C HIS A 80 -3.66 10.54 0.10
N ASP A 81 -4.05 10.29 -1.15
CA ASP A 81 -5.32 10.74 -1.72
C ASP A 81 -6.07 9.59 -2.43
N PRO A 82 -7.28 9.18 -1.96
CA PRO A 82 -8.06 8.10 -2.59
C PRO A 82 -8.49 8.42 -4.03
N LYS A 83 -8.40 9.69 -4.45
CA LYS A 83 -8.68 10.14 -5.82
C LYS A 83 -7.57 9.78 -6.80
N GLU A 84 -6.30 9.70 -6.36
CA GLU A 84 -5.20 9.27 -7.23
C GLU A 84 -5.27 7.77 -7.54
N PHE A 85 -5.74 6.97 -6.58
CA PHE A 85 -5.98 5.53 -6.80
C PHE A 85 -7.09 5.27 -7.84
N MET A 86 -8.10 6.16 -7.92
CA MET A 86 -9.12 6.08 -8.99
C MET A 86 -8.63 6.61 -10.34
N CYS A 87 -7.72 7.60 -10.36
CA CYS A 87 -7.17 8.15 -11.60
C CYS A 87 -6.17 7.21 -12.31
N MET A 88 -5.48 6.30 -11.60
CA MET A 88 -4.63 5.29 -12.23
C MET A 88 -5.41 4.16 -12.94
N LYS A 89 -6.75 4.15 -12.89
CA LYS A 89 -7.62 3.13 -13.50
C LYS A 89 -8.07 3.42 -14.94
N THR A 90 -7.56 4.47 -15.59
CA THR A 90 -7.76 4.70 -17.04
C THR A 90 -6.64 4.10 -17.86
#